data_AF-A0A531M6D2-F1
#
_entry.id   AF-A0A531M6D2-F1
#
_cell.length_a   1.000
_cell.length_b   1.000
_cell.length_c   1.000
_cell.angle_alpha   90.00
_cell.angle_beta   90.00
_cell.angle_gamma   90.00
#
_symmetry.space_group_name_H-M   'P 1'
#
loop_
_entity.id
_entity.type
_entity.pdbx_description
1 polymer ?
#
loop_
_entity_poly.entity_id
_entity_poly.type
_entity_poly.pdbx_seq_one_letter_code
_entity_poly.pdbx_strand_id
1 'polypeptide(L)'
;KSIESVLFAKPFHLDYFSVGLIANGDRLISALESQLNLGDNGGYKGGAERVNLDASVANATLSGYAALGQRISADADKRSEKLLTLHRTLFYATLGVILLVALFIFRPMSNAILRKTRELVDARNSMAFIAVHDGLTGLHNRTFLTDHFETLIKGAHRRRERLAVVQLDLDRFKQINDTLGHAAGDYVLVVT
;
A
#
# COMPACT_ATOMS: atom_id res chain seq x y z
N LYS A 1 -4.33 1.58 -35.90
CA LYS A 1 -3.45 1.88 -37.06
C LYS A 1 -2.68 3.14 -36.73
N SER A 2 -1.38 3.01 -36.47
CA SER A 2 -0.53 4.03 -35.81
C SER A 2 -0.26 5.23 -36.73
N ILE A 3 -0.21 6.43 -36.16
CA ILE A 3 0.08 7.71 -36.82
C ILE A 3 1.44 7.69 -37.54
N GLU A 4 2.39 6.88 -37.04
CA GLU A 4 3.70 6.67 -37.67
C GLU A 4 3.60 6.02 -39.06
N SER A 5 2.63 5.14 -39.28
CA SER A 5 2.48 4.45 -40.58
C SER A 5 1.97 5.35 -41.70
N VAL A 6 1.36 6.50 -41.37
CA VAL A 6 0.87 7.47 -42.37
C VAL A 6 1.94 8.52 -42.68
N LEU A 7 2.77 8.88 -41.69
CA LEU A 7 3.84 9.86 -41.86
C LEU A 7 5.07 9.32 -42.58
N PHE A 8 5.40 8.03 -42.41
CA PHE A 8 6.68 7.47 -42.90
C PHE A 8 6.56 6.49 -44.06
N ALA A 9 5.35 6.20 -44.59
CA ALA A 9 5.18 5.18 -45.62
C ALA A 9 5.55 5.65 -47.05
N LYS A 10 5.67 6.95 -47.33
CA LYS A 10 6.13 7.48 -48.64
C LYS A 10 6.83 8.83 -48.49
N PRO A 11 8.10 8.98 -48.92
CA PRO A 11 8.87 10.23 -48.76
C PRO A 11 8.30 11.42 -49.59
N PHE A 12 7.49 11.15 -50.61
CA PHE A 12 6.93 12.18 -51.51
C PHE A 12 5.96 13.16 -50.84
N HIS A 13 5.32 12.80 -49.72
CA HIS A 13 4.38 13.70 -49.03
C HIS A 13 5.08 14.73 -48.14
N LEU A 14 6.28 14.41 -47.64
CA LEU A 14 7.09 15.37 -46.86
C LEU A 14 7.71 16.44 -47.76
N ASP A 15 8.09 16.11 -49.00
CA ASP A 15 8.56 17.09 -49.99
C ASP A 15 7.44 18.03 -50.45
N TYR A 16 6.23 17.52 -50.70
CA TYR A 16 5.09 18.38 -51.01
C TYR A 16 4.66 19.26 -49.83
N PHE A 17 4.76 18.71 -48.62
CA PHE A 17 4.49 19.47 -47.41
C PHE A 17 5.56 20.53 -47.15
N SER A 18 6.85 20.22 -47.33
CA SER A 18 7.95 21.17 -47.14
C SER A 18 7.95 22.26 -48.22
N VAL A 19 7.78 21.90 -49.50
CA VAL A 19 7.63 22.85 -50.61
C VAL A 19 6.38 23.71 -50.42
N GLY A 20 5.28 23.11 -49.98
CA GLY A 20 4.06 23.83 -49.63
C GLY A 20 4.24 24.77 -48.43
N LEU A 21 4.99 24.35 -47.41
CA LEU A 21 5.26 25.16 -46.22
C LEU A 21 6.20 26.32 -46.52
N ILE A 22 7.23 26.09 -47.33
CA ILE A 22 8.16 27.13 -47.80
C ILE A 22 7.42 28.13 -48.69
N ALA A 23 6.67 27.66 -49.69
CA ALA A 23 5.91 28.54 -50.59
C ALA A 23 4.81 29.34 -49.86
N ASN A 24 4.17 28.74 -48.85
CA ASN A 24 3.20 29.47 -48.02
C ASN A 24 3.89 30.40 -47.00
N GLY A 25 5.08 30.04 -46.52
CA GLY A 25 5.91 30.87 -45.64
C GLY A 25 6.41 32.13 -46.34
N ASP A 26 6.91 32.01 -47.56
CA ASP A 26 7.35 33.14 -48.38
C ASP A 26 6.19 34.09 -48.68
N ARG A 27 5.00 33.55 -49.01
CA ARG A 27 3.78 34.36 -49.22
C ARG A 27 3.32 35.07 -47.95
N LEU A 28 3.43 34.42 -46.79
CA LEU A 28 3.12 35.02 -45.50
C LEU A 28 4.06 36.19 -45.19
N ILE A 29 5.37 36.02 -45.42
CA ILE A 29 6.40 37.04 -45.21
C ILE A 29 6.11 38.25 -46.11
N SER A 30 5.85 38.04 -47.40
CA SER A 30 5.53 39.13 -48.34
C SER A 30 4.23 39.86 -47.98
N ALA A 31 3.21 39.16 -47.48
CA ALA A 31 1.98 39.78 -47.02
C ALA A 31 2.21 40.63 -45.74
N LEU A 32 3.04 40.15 -44.81
CA LEU A 32 3.42 40.88 -43.58
C LEU A 32 4.26 42.12 -43.90
N GLU A 33 5.21 42.04 -44.83
CA GLU A 33 6.04 43.16 -45.29
C GLU A 33 5.19 44.25 -45.96
N SER A 34 4.19 43.85 -46.75
CA SER A 34 3.22 44.77 -47.34
C SER A 34 2.34 45.45 -46.30
N GLN A 35 2.00 44.76 -45.20
CA GLN A 35 1.13 45.29 -44.16
C GLN A 35 1.88 46.18 -43.15
N LEU A 36 3.18 45.90 -42.93
CA LEU A 36 4.09 46.69 -42.10
C LEU A 36 4.75 47.86 -42.85
N ASN A 37 4.46 48.03 -44.14
CA ASN A 37 4.95 49.10 -45.01
C ASN A 37 6.50 49.19 -45.07
N LEU A 38 7.17 48.04 -45.03
CA LEU A 38 8.64 47.93 -44.98
C LEU A 38 9.33 47.79 -46.35
N GLY A 39 8.60 47.91 -47.46
CA GLY A 39 9.15 47.84 -48.81
C GLY A 39 9.37 49.22 -49.43
N ASP A 40 10.55 49.81 -49.24
CA ASP A 40 10.99 50.96 -50.05
C ASP A 40 11.62 50.51 -51.37
N ASN A 41 11.25 51.22 -52.43
CA ASN A 41 11.87 51.31 -53.75
C ASN A 41 12.07 50.03 -54.60
N GLY A 42 11.01 49.65 -55.34
CA GLY A 42 11.16 48.77 -56.51
C GLY A 42 9.84 48.43 -57.17
N GLY A 43 9.49 49.19 -58.21
CA GLY A 43 8.21 49.10 -58.93
C GLY A 43 7.69 47.70 -59.26
N TYR A 44 6.59 47.31 -58.62
CA TYR A 44 5.69 46.25 -59.06
C TYR A 44 4.29 46.83 -59.27
N LYS A 45 3.99 47.25 -60.51
CA LYS A 45 2.66 47.79 -60.92
C LYS A 45 1.66 46.71 -61.39
N GLY A 46 1.87 45.46 -61.00
CA GLY A 46 0.91 44.35 -61.16
C GLY A 46 0.17 43.99 -59.87
N GLY A 47 0.33 44.79 -58.81
CA GLY A 47 0.08 44.40 -57.43
C GLY A 47 -1.37 44.42 -56.96
N ALA A 48 -2.27 45.26 -57.47
CA ALA A 48 -3.59 45.42 -56.81
C ALA A 48 -4.51 44.18 -56.92
N GLU A 49 -4.47 43.46 -58.05
CA GLU A 49 -5.27 42.25 -58.27
C GLU A 49 -4.61 41.01 -57.64
N ARG A 50 -3.27 40.94 -57.69
CA ARG A 50 -2.50 39.88 -57.03
C ARG A 50 -2.40 40.02 -55.52
N VAL A 51 -2.36 41.22 -54.97
CA VAL A 51 -2.43 41.49 -53.51
C VAL A 51 -3.81 41.17 -52.97
N ASN A 52 -4.88 41.40 -53.73
CA ASN A 52 -6.21 40.93 -53.33
C ASN A 52 -6.33 39.40 -53.41
N LEU A 53 -5.75 38.76 -54.45
CA LEU A 53 -5.67 37.30 -54.52
C LEU A 53 -4.80 36.70 -53.40
N ASP A 54 -3.63 37.27 -53.14
CA ASP A 54 -2.71 36.84 -52.09
C ASP A 54 -3.27 37.10 -50.69
N ALA A 55 -3.95 38.22 -50.45
CA ALA A 55 -4.64 38.48 -49.19
C ALA A 55 -5.85 37.53 -49.00
N SER A 56 -6.58 37.21 -50.07
CA SER A 56 -7.66 36.23 -50.03
C SER A 56 -7.13 34.82 -49.74
N VAL A 57 -6.05 34.42 -50.41
CA VAL A 57 -5.38 33.12 -50.22
C VAL A 57 -4.72 33.04 -48.83
N ALA A 58 -4.11 34.12 -48.34
CA ALA A 58 -3.56 34.21 -46.98
C ALA A 58 -4.65 34.13 -45.90
N ASN A 59 -5.79 34.81 -46.09
CA ASN A 59 -6.93 34.69 -45.17
C ASN A 59 -7.57 33.29 -45.23
N ALA A 60 -7.66 32.67 -46.40
CA ALA A 60 -8.17 31.31 -46.56
C ALA A 60 -7.25 30.27 -45.90
N THR A 61 -5.94 30.45 -46.02
CA THR A 61 -4.96 29.57 -45.34
C THR A 61 -4.96 29.80 -43.83
N LEU A 62 -5.00 31.05 -43.35
CA LEU A 62 -5.07 31.39 -41.92
C LEU A 62 -6.34 30.85 -41.25
N SER A 63 -7.50 30.98 -41.91
CA SER A 63 -8.76 30.37 -41.45
C SER A 63 -8.73 28.84 -41.49
N GLY A 64 -8.07 28.25 -42.49
CA GLY A 64 -7.78 26.81 -42.53
C GLY A 64 -6.92 26.33 -41.36
N TYR A 65 -5.84 27.03 -41.03
CA TYR A 65 -5.00 26.74 -39.87
C TYR A 65 -5.73 26.95 -38.54
N ALA A 66 -6.54 28.01 -38.42
CA ALA A 66 -7.37 28.26 -37.24
C ALA A 66 -8.43 27.15 -37.05
N ALA A 67 -9.09 26.71 -38.12
CA ALA A 67 -10.04 25.61 -38.10
C ALA A 67 -9.38 24.27 -37.75
N LEU A 68 -8.16 24.02 -38.25
CA LEU A 68 -7.37 22.85 -37.89
C LEU A 68 -6.95 22.90 -36.41
N GLY A 69 -6.49 24.05 -35.93
CA GLY A 69 -6.15 24.29 -34.53
C GLY A 69 -7.34 24.01 -33.61
N GLN A 70 -8.51 24.55 -33.94
CA GLN A 70 -9.74 24.29 -33.18
C GLN A 70 -10.13 22.81 -33.16
N ARG A 71 -10.00 22.09 -34.28
CA ARG A 71 -10.30 20.65 -34.33
C ARG A 71 -9.32 19.83 -33.49
N ILE A 72 -8.03 20.17 -33.53
CA ILE A 72 -7.00 19.51 -32.72
C ILE A 72 -7.24 19.75 -31.23
N SER A 73 -7.53 20.99 -30.83
CA SER A 73 -7.87 21.31 -29.44
C SER A 73 -9.12 20.58 -28.97
N ALA A 74 -10.19 20.58 -29.77
CA ALA A 74 -11.43 19.87 -29.45
C ALA A 74 -11.23 18.34 -29.32
N ASP A 75 -10.38 17.74 -30.15
CA ASP A 75 -10.04 16.32 -30.05
C ASP A 75 -9.09 16.02 -28.88
N ALA A 76 -8.17 16.93 -28.55
CA ALA A 76 -7.29 16.83 -27.40
C ALA A 76 -8.07 16.91 -26.09
N ASP A 77 -9.02 17.84 -25.99
CA ASP A 77 -9.88 18.02 -24.82
C ASP A 77 -10.75 16.78 -24.57
N LYS A 78 -11.37 16.24 -25.63
CA LYS A 78 -12.16 15.00 -25.53
C LYS A 78 -11.31 13.78 -25.12
N ARG A 79 -10.05 13.71 -25.55
CA ARG A 79 -9.14 12.63 -25.11
C ARG A 79 -8.72 12.80 -23.66
N SER A 80 -8.45 14.03 -23.23
CA SER A 80 -8.10 14.35 -21.85
C SER A 80 -9.22 13.93 -20.89
N GLU A 81 -10.47 14.30 -21.20
CA GLU A 81 -11.67 13.92 -20.43
C GLU A 81 -11.83 12.38 -20.31
N LYS A 82 -11.63 11.66 -21.42
CA LYS A 82 -11.69 10.18 -21.43
C LYS A 82 -10.58 9.54 -20.59
N LEU A 83 -9.35 10.07 -20.66
CA LEU A 83 -8.23 9.55 -19.88
C LEU A 83 -8.44 9.76 -18.37
N LEU A 84 -8.94 10.93 -17.97
CA LEU A 84 -9.25 11.22 -16.56
C LEU A 84 -10.36 10.31 -16.03
N THR A 85 -11.41 10.08 -16.81
CA THR A 85 -12.50 9.17 -16.44
C THR A 85 -12.02 7.73 -16.31
N LEU A 86 -11.17 7.27 -17.25
CA LEU A 86 -10.57 5.95 -17.18
C LEU A 86 -9.67 5.79 -15.95
N HIS A 87 -8.82 6.78 -15.68
CA HIS A 87 -7.95 6.75 -14.51
C HIS A 87 -8.74 6.71 -13.20
N ARG A 88 -9.80 7.51 -13.09
CA ARG A 88 -10.68 7.55 -11.92
C ARG A 88 -11.44 6.24 -11.70
N THR A 89 -11.95 5.63 -12.76
CA THR A 89 -12.64 4.33 -12.67
C THR A 89 -11.67 3.22 -12.29
N LEU A 90 -10.48 3.18 -12.88
CA LEU A 90 -9.42 2.25 -12.49
C LEU A 90 -9.01 2.43 -11.02
N PHE A 91 -8.87 3.68 -10.57
CA PHE A 91 -8.51 3.98 -9.18
C PHE A 91 -9.54 3.47 -8.17
N TYR A 92 -10.83 3.69 -8.42
CA TYR A 92 -11.86 3.16 -7.52
C TYR A 92 -11.98 1.64 -7.60
N ALA A 93 -11.77 1.04 -8.78
CA ALA A 93 -11.76 -0.41 -8.94
C ALA A 93 -10.62 -1.06 -8.14
N THR A 94 -9.39 -0.52 -8.21
CA THR A 94 -8.25 -1.05 -7.45
C THR A 94 -8.43 -0.86 -5.95
N LEU A 95 -8.93 0.30 -5.52
CA LEU A 95 -9.25 0.56 -4.11
C LEU A 95 -10.30 -0.42 -3.58
N GLY A 96 -11.34 -0.69 -4.37
CA GLY A 96 -12.38 -1.66 -4.05
C GLY A 96 -11.81 -3.08 -3.86
N VAL A 97 -10.95 -3.53 -4.77
CA VAL A 97 -10.30 -4.85 -4.68
C VAL A 97 -9.42 -4.95 -3.43
N ILE A 98 -8.61 -3.92 -3.14
CA ILE A 98 -7.77 -3.87 -1.94
C ILE A 98 -8.62 -3.99 -0.68
N LEU A 99 -9.73 -3.24 -0.60
CA LEU A 99 -10.64 -3.27 0.55
C LEU A 99 -11.28 -4.66 0.71
N LEU A 100 -11.71 -5.28 -0.39
CA LEU A 100 -12.33 -6.61 -0.39
C LEU A 100 -11.35 -7.67 0.12
N VAL A 101 -10.12 -7.66 -0.39
CA VAL A 101 -9.03 -8.55 0.05
C VAL A 101 -8.69 -8.30 1.52
N ALA A 102 -8.58 -7.03 1.94
CA ALA A 102 -8.32 -6.68 3.32
C ALA A 102 -9.41 -7.22 4.25
N LEU A 103 -10.69 -7.04 3.91
CA LEU A 103 -11.80 -7.57 4.71
C LEU A 103 -11.81 -9.11 4.75
N PHE A 104 -11.55 -9.75 3.61
CA PHE A 104 -11.53 -11.21 3.51
C PHE A 104 -10.37 -11.85 4.29
N ILE A 105 -9.20 -11.22 4.34
CA ILE A 105 -8.04 -11.70 5.10
C ILE A 105 -8.16 -11.32 6.59
N PHE A 106 -8.56 -10.10 6.90
CA PHE A 106 -8.56 -9.58 8.28
C PHE A 106 -9.57 -10.31 9.18
N ARG A 107 -10.74 -10.68 8.64
CA ARG A 107 -11.78 -11.44 9.36
C ARG A 107 -11.27 -12.79 9.89
N PRO A 108 -10.69 -13.71 9.10
CA PRO A 108 -10.13 -14.95 9.60
C PRO A 108 -8.82 -14.74 10.37
N MET A 109 -7.97 -13.80 9.97
CA MET A 109 -6.67 -13.54 10.61
C MET A 109 -6.85 -13.09 12.07
N SER A 110 -7.74 -12.14 12.34
CA SER A 110 -8.02 -11.66 13.70
C SER A 110 -8.50 -12.80 14.62
N ASN A 111 -9.39 -13.65 14.13
CA ASN A 111 -9.88 -14.81 14.87
C ASN A 111 -8.79 -15.88 15.10
N ALA A 112 -7.89 -16.08 14.13
CA ALA A 112 -6.77 -17.02 14.24
C ALA A 112 -5.71 -16.52 15.24
N ILE A 113 -5.38 -15.23 15.21
CA ILE A 113 -4.44 -14.59 16.15
C ILE A 113 -5.00 -14.73 17.57
N LEU A 114 -6.27 -14.40 17.80
CA LEU A 114 -6.87 -14.47 19.13
C LEU A 114 -6.86 -15.90 19.70
N ARG A 115 -7.10 -16.92 18.87
CA ARG A 115 -7.01 -18.33 19.29
C ARG A 115 -5.60 -18.71 19.72
N LYS A 116 -4.58 -18.42 18.90
CA LYS A 116 -3.18 -18.70 19.25
C LYS A 116 -2.72 -17.97 20.50
N THR A 117 -3.14 -16.71 20.67
CA THR A 117 -2.81 -15.96 21.89
C THR A 117 -3.44 -16.60 23.12
N ARG A 118 -4.71 -17.03 23.04
CA ARG A 118 -5.37 -17.74 24.16
C ARG A 118 -4.66 -19.05 24.48
N GLU A 119 -4.39 -19.89 23.49
CA GLU A 119 -3.66 -21.15 23.69
C GLU A 119 -2.29 -20.94 24.35
N LEU A 120 -1.52 -19.94 23.90
CA LEU A 120 -0.23 -19.60 24.50
C LEU A 120 -0.35 -19.11 25.94
N VAL A 121 -1.37 -18.28 26.23
CA VAL A 121 -1.63 -17.78 27.58
C VAL A 121 -2.07 -18.91 28.50
N ASP A 122 -2.96 -19.80 28.05
CA ASP A 122 -3.44 -20.93 28.84
C ASP A 122 -2.34 -21.97 29.09
N ALA A 123 -1.52 -22.27 28.08
CA ALA A 123 -0.34 -23.12 28.23
C ALA A 123 0.66 -22.51 29.21
N ARG A 124 0.92 -21.20 29.10
CA ARG A 124 1.80 -20.47 30.04
C ARG A 124 1.25 -20.50 31.46
N ASN A 125 -0.05 -20.29 31.65
CA ASN A 125 -0.68 -20.33 32.97
C ASN A 125 -0.64 -21.74 33.58
N SER A 126 -0.88 -22.76 32.76
CA SER A 126 -0.80 -24.16 33.18
C SER A 126 0.63 -24.54 33.56
N MET A 127 1.63 -24.10 32.79
CA MET A 127 3.04 -24.28 33.12
C MET A 127 3.43 -23.53 34.40
N ALA A 128 2.93 -22.30 34.60
CA ALA A 128 3.19 -21.54 35.82
C ALA A 128 2.57 -22.23 37.05
N PHE A 129 1.39 -22.82 36.91
CA PHE A 129 0.76 -23.61 37.98
C PHE A 129 1.58 -24.85 38.32
N ILE A 130 1.99 -25.65 37.33
CA ILE A 130 2.82 -26.85 37.54
C ILE A 130 4.22 -26.50 38.08
N ALA A 131 4.78 -25.35 37.68
CA ALA A 131 6.08 -24.90 38.16
C ALA A 131 6.09 -24.57 39.66
N VAL A 132 4.93 -24.29 40.25
CA VAL A 132 4.78 -23.82 41.64
C VAL A 132 4.08 -24.83 42.54
N HIS A 133 3.27 -25.73 41.99
CA HIS A 133 2.51 -26.72 42.74
C HIS A 133 3.03 -28.15 42.54
N ASP A 134 2.85 -29.01 43.55
CA ASP A 134 3.04 -30.45 43.48
C ASP A 134 1.81 -31.11 42.83
N GLY A 135 2.04 -31.97 41.83
CA GLY A 135 0.96 -32.52 41.01
C GLY A 135 0.08 -33.55 41.71
N LEU A 136 0.53 -34.12 42.82
CA LEU A 136 -0.22 -35.11 43.60
C LEU A 136 -1.03 -34.45 44.71
N THR A 137 -0.40 -33.60 45.51
CA THR A 137 -1.02 -32.99 46.70
C THR A 137 -1.68 -31.62 46.43
N GLY A 138 -1.34 -30.95 45.32
CA GLY A 138 -1.78 -29.59 45.02
C GLY A 138 -1.13 -28.51 45.90
N LEU A 139 -0.33 -28.90 46.90
CA LEU A 139 0.45 -27.98 47.74
C LEU A 139 1.56 -27.31 46.93
N HIS A 140 2.15 -26.24 47.46
CA HIS A 140 3.31 -25.63 46.83
C HIS A 140 4.48 -26.61 46.82
N ASN A 141 5.16 -26.72 45.68
CA ASN A 141 6.29 -27.63 45.54
C ASN A 141 7.54 -27.09 46.26
N ARG A 142 8.56 -27.96 46.35
CA ARG A 142 9.83 -27.63 47.00
C ARG A 142 10.56 -26.42 46.36
N THR A 143 10.41 -26.24 45.05
CA THR A 143 11.02 -25.12 44.32
C THR A 143 10.41 -23.79 44.77
N PHE A 144 9.08 -23.71 44.85
CA PHE A 144 8.40 -22.53 45.38
C PHE A 144 8.79 -22.22 46.81
N LEU A 145 8.87 -23.24 47.69
CA LEU A 145 9.32 -23.02 49.07
C LEU A 145 10.72 -22.40 49.08
N THR A 146 11.66 -22.92 48.28
CA THR A 146 13.05 -22.43 48.25
C THR A 146 13.13 -20.96 47.80
N ASP A 147 12.42 -20.60 46.74
CA ASP A 147 12.41 -19.24 46.19
C ASP A 147 11.65 -18.25 47.11
N HIS A 148 10.54 -18.69 47.69
CA HIS A 148 9.72 -17.86 48.55
C HIS A 148 10.33 -17.68 49.95
N PHE A 149 11.08 -18.67 50.44
CA PHE A 149 11.69 -18.63 51.77
C PHE A 149 12.69 -17.48 51.92
N GLU A 150 13.49 -17.19 50.89
CA GLU A 150 14.40 -16.04 50.90
C GLU A 150 13.63 -14.71 51.02
N THR A 151 12.49 -14.61 50.34
CA THR A 151 11.60 -13.45 50.42
C THR A 151 11.00 -13.30 51.82
N LEU A 152 10.56 -14.40 52.44
CA LEU A 152 10.04 -14.43 53.80
C LEU A 152 11.07 -13.99 54.84
N ILE A 153 12.33 -14.45 54.72
CA ILE A 153 13.43 -14.04 55.60
C ILE A 153 13.70 -12.54 55.47
N LYS A 154 13.82 -12.02 54.25
CA LYS A 154 14.03 -10.58 54.01
C LYS A 154 12.88 -9.74 54.57
N GLY A 155 11.64 -10.22 54.40
CA GLY A 155 10.44 -9.59 54.96
C GLY A 155 10.43 -9.55 56.49
N ALA A 156 10.69 -10.70 57.13
CA ALA A 156 10.77 -10.82 58.58
C ALA A 156 11.90 -9.94 59.17
N HIS A 157 13.06 -9.90 58.51
CA HIS A 157 14.17 -9.05 58.91
C HIS A 157 13.80 -7.56 58.86
N ARG A 158 13.15 -7.11 57.78
CA ARG A 158 12.69 -5.73 57.63
C ARG A 158 11.64 -5.34 58.67
N ARG A 159 10.75 -6.27 59.03
CA ARG A 159 9.68 -6.04 60.02
C ARG A 159 10.11 -6.32 61.47
N ARG A 160 11.35 -6.78 61.70
CA ARG A 160 11.85 -7.27 62.99
C ARG A 160 10.97 -8.36 63.62
N GLU A 161 10.39 -9.22 62.78
CA GLU A 161 9.56 -10.36 63.17
C GLU A 161 10.39 -11.64 63.22
N ARG A 162 9.93 -12.63 64.00
CA ARG A 162 10.51 -13.98 64.01
C ARG A 162 9.76 -14.88 63.04
N LEU A 163 10.50 -15.62 62.22
CA LEU A 163 9.96 -16.64 61.32
C LEU A 163 10.16 -18.03 61.96
N ALA A 164 9.14 -18.88 61.90
CA ALA A 164 9.22 -20.28 62.33
C ALA A 164 8.89 -21.20 61.14
N VAL A 165 9.59 -22.32 61.04
CA VAL A 165 9.36 -23.36 60.02
C VAL A 165 9.04 -24.65 60.73
N VAL A 166 7.96 -25.32 60.30
CA VAL A 166 7.56 -26.63 60.79
C VAL A 166 7.77 -27.62 59.66
N GLN A 167 8.57 -28.65 59.91
CA GLN A 167 8.74 -29.78 59.01
C GLN A 167 7.98 -30.97 59.58
N LEU A 168 7.07 -31.54 58.79
CA LEU A 168 6.26 -32.69 59.14
C LEU A 168 6.63 -33.84 58.19
N ASP A 169 6.69 -35.05 58.73
CA ASP A 169 6.92 -36.28 57.97
C ASP A 169 5.90 -37.35 58.38
N LEU A 170 5.53 -38.22 57.45
CA LEU A 170 4.54 -39.27 57.70
C LEU A 170 5.23 -40.55 58.20
N ASP A 171 4.94 -40.92 59.45
CA ASP A 171 5.47 -42.13 60.05
C ASP A 171 5.06 -43.39 59.27
N ARG A 172 6.04 -44.27 59.00
CA ARG A 172 5.85 -45.57 58.34
C ARG A 172 5.18 -45.51 56.95
N PHE A 173 5.21 -44.37 56.26
CA PHE A 173 4.63 -44.23 54.92
C PHE A 173 5.14 -45.29 53.92
N LYS A 174 6.42 -45.68 54.03
CA LYS A 174 7.01 -46.76 53.22
C LYS A 174 6.30 -48.11 53.39
N GLN A 175 5.87 -48.47 54.61
CA GLN A 175 5.13 -49.71 54.86
C GLN A 175 3.78 -49.72 54.16
N ILE A 176 3.12 -48.56 54.06
CA ILE A 176 1.86 -48.41 53.32
C ILE A 176 2.10 -48.67 51.83
N ASN A 177 3.13 -48.03 51.24
CA ASN A 177 3.49 -48.24 49.84
C ASN A 177 3.88 -49.69 49.51
N ASP A 178 4.61 -50.34 50.41
CA ASP A 178 5.10 -51.71 50.22
C ASP A 178 3.97 -52.76 50.40
N THR A 179 2.96 -52.47 51.23
CA THR A 179 1.86 -53.40 51.55
C THR A 179 0.64 -53.21 50.65
N LEU A 180 0.29 -51.96 50.32
CA LEU A 180 -0.95 -51.59 49.62
C LEU A 180 -0.71 -51.01 48.23
N GLY A 181 0.56 -50.86 47.83
CA GLY A 181 0.96 -50.28 46.55
C GLY A 181 1.00 -48.75 46.57
N HIS A 182 1.72 -48.18 45.59
CA HIS A 182 1.96 -46.73 45.53
C HIS A 182 0.68 -45.91 45.38
N ALA A 183 -0.34 -46.42 44.68
CA ALA A 183 -1.63 -45.74 44.54
C ALA A 183 -2.35 -45.53 45.89
N ALA A 184 -2.16 -46.44 46.86
CA ALA A 184 -2.72 -46.28 48.20
C ALA A 184 -1.96 -45.22 49.00
N GLY A 185 -0.63 -45.12 48.85
CA GLY A 185 0.16 -44.03 49.43
C GLY A 185 -0.20 -42.67 48.84
N ASP A 186 -0.41 -42.60 47.52
CA ASP A 186 -0.86 -41.39 46.83
C ASP A 186 -2.20 -40.91 47.37
N TYR A 187 -3.15 -41.82 47.61
CA TYR A 187 -4.44 -41.49 48.22
C TYR A 187 -4.30 -40.92 49.64
N VAL A 188 -3.42 -41.49 50.45
CA VAL A 188 -3.15 -40.98 51.81
C VAL A 188 -2.61 -39.55 51.75
N LEU A 189 -1.74 -39.24 50.78
CA LEU A 189 -1.18 -37.89 50.59
C LEU A 189 -2.22 -36.86 50.10
N VAL A 190 -3.26 -37.28 49.39
CA VAL A 190 -4.33 -36.39 48.89
C VAL A 190 -5.40 -36.11 49.94
N VAL A 191 -5.71 -37.10 50.78
CA VAL A 191 -6.83 -37.03 51.75
C VAL A 191 -6.43 -36.42 53.10
N THR A 192 -5.15 -36.47 53.46
CA THR A 192 -4.63 -35.95 54.74
C THR A 192 -4.40 -34.45 54.68
#